data_AF-A0A967BJD8-F1
#
_entry.id   AF-A0A967BJD8-F1
#
_cell.length_a   1.000
_cell.length_b   1.000
_cell.length_c   1.000
_cell.angle_alpha   90.00
_cell.angle_beta   90.00
_cell.angle_gamma   90.00
#
_symmetry.space_group_name_H-M   'P 1'
#
loop_
_entity.id
_entity.type
_entity.pdbx_description
1 polymer ?
#
loop_
_entity_poly.entity_id
_entity_poly.type
_entity_poly.pdbx_seq_one_letter_code
_entity_poly.pdbx_strand_id
1 'polypeptide(L)'
;IFRSFYEGLGSNLSGSKDYDALGVYRRYHPNSYCNDGGVLTVVGTEKQFSTAAQLDTAVGVTDTGFTVSIIRSLAVKCLQLKIDKIEGKNGYKFWVLLVHPNQLKTLKNDSDYEAATNSAFNSLKGEHPMLNGAVCEIEGFAIFSDIVGIRGWDDATGRFFGDDDANPIDSMFEPTAITDNYCALVFGNQAIGYGVVESLGFGDEVDDFANVKEVAGIMIYGANRADFVTEALAIETSGGMFYKNTTGGVVADTACINDSSLMLMTYDA
;
A
#
# COMPACT_ATOMS: atom_id res chain seq x y z
N ILE A 1 -5.03 4.00 6.40
CA ILE A 1 -4.41 2.64 6.39
C ILE A 1 -3.50 2.45 5.18
N PHE A 2 -3.97 2.66 3.94
CA PHE A 2 -3.18 2.44 2.72
C PHE A 2 -1.82 3.17 2.70
N ARG A 3 -1.77 4.41 3.18
CA ARG A 3 -0.52 5.17 3.35
C ARG A 3 0.57 4.42 4.12
N SER A 4 0.19 3.60 5.10
CA SER A 4 1.14 2.81 5.88
C SER A 4 1.81 1.71 5.06
N PHE A 5 1.16 1.17 4.01
CA PHE A 5 1.82 0.24 3.11
C PHE A 5 2.92 0.93 2.31
N TYR A 6 2.69 2.14 1.83
CA TYR A 6 3.66 2.88 1.03
C TYR A 6 4.78 3.50 1.88
N GLU A 7 4.42 4.21 2.94
CA GLU A 7 5.32 5.05 3.75
C GLU A 7 5.66 4.44 5.11
N GLY A 8 5.26 3.19 5.35
CA GLY A 8 5.54 2.43 6.56
C GLY A 8 4.65 2.81 7.75
N LEU A 9 3.96 3.95 7.70
CA LEU A 9 3.11 4.42 8.79
C LEU A 9 1.95 5.29 8.28
N GLY A 10 0.88 5.35 9.07
CA GLY A 10 -0.29 6.17 8.78
C GLY A 10 -0.03 7.68 8.97
N SER A 11 -0.89 8.50 8.38
CA SER A 11 -0.82 9.98 8.45
C SER A 11 -0.78 10.50 9.88
N ASN A 12 -1.53 9.88 10.79
CA ASN A 12 -1.59 10.24 12.21
C ASN A 12 -0.23 10.09 12.93
N LEU A 13 0.71 9.33 12.35
CA LEU A 13 2.03 9.07 12.93
C LEU A 13 3.16 9.86 12.25
N SER A 14 3.04 10.18 10.96
CA SER A 14 4.16 10.72 10.15
C SER A 14 4.52 12.17 10.44
N GLY A 15 3.64 12.92 11.11
CA GLY A 15 3.77 14.37 11.17
C GLY A 15 3.28 15.01 9.87
N SER A 16 1.96 15.11 9.66
CA SER A 16 1.43 16.26 8.91
C SER A 16 1.68 17.47 9.80
N LYS A 17 2.21 18.56 9.22
CA LYS A 17 2.81 19.66 9.97
C LYS A 17 1.79 20.47 10.80
N ASP A 18 0.50 20.22 10.61
CA ASP A 18 -0.56 21.10 11.11
C ASP A 18 -1.57 20.39 12.05
N TYR A 19 -1.48 19.08 12.28
CA TYR A 19 -2.45 18.33 13.09
C TYR A 19 -1.79 17.31 14.03
N ASP A 20 -1.49 17.68 15.29
CA ASP A 20 -1.21 16.81 16.47
C ASP A 20 -0.56 15.42 16.22
N ALA A 21 0.28 15.29 15.19
CA ALA A 21 0.81 14.02 14.74
C ALA A 21 2.16 13.76 15.42
N LEU A 22 2.49 12.47 15.60
CA LEU A 22 3.65 12.08 16.41
C LEU A 22 5.01 12.49 15.78
N GLY A 23 5.05 12.79 14.49
CA GLY A 23 6.26 13.28 13.82
C GLY A 23 7.31 12.21 13.53
N VAL A 24 6.89 10.97 13.29
CA VAL A 24 7.79 9.84 13.02
C VAL A 24 8.26 9.83 11.56
N TYR A 25 9.53 9.49 11.33
CA TYR A 25 10.11 9.43 9.99
C TYR A 25 9.42 8.36 9.12
N ARG A 26 9.03 8.75 7.90
CA ARG A 26 8.45 7.88 6.88
C ARG A 26 9.47 6.90 6.32
N ARG A 27 9.00 5.72 5.89
CA ARG A 27 9.83 4.60 5.41
C ARG A 27 9.19 4.02 4.15
N TYR A 28 9.75 4.34 2.98
CA TYR A 28 9.23 3.76 1.75
C TYR A 28 9.34 2.23 1.75
N HIS A 29 8.48 1.57 0.98
CA HIS A 29 8.35 0.12 1.01
C HIS A 29 9.71 -0.57 0.70
N PRO A 30 10.21 -1.50 1.55
CA PRO A 30 11.52 -2.15 1.33
C PRO A 30 11.53 -3.21 0.23
N ASN A 31 10.35 -3.76 -0.08
CA ASN A 31 10.12 -4.66 -1.20
C ASN A 31 9.35 -3.92 -2.31
N SER A 32 10.04 -3.11 -3.09
CA SER A 32 9.46 -2.40 -4.24
C SER A 32 9.95 -3.06 -5.53
N TYR A 33 9.03 -3.37 -6.44
CA TYR A 33 9.32 -3.98 -7.74
C TYR A 33 8.65 -3.19 -8.86
N CYS A 34 9.20 -3.28 -10.06
CA CYS A 34 8.61 -2.73 -11.28
C CYS A 34 8.50 -3.80 -12.37
N ASN A 35 7.59 -3.57 -13.32
CA ASN A 35 7.56 -4.31 -14.58
C ASN A 35 8.44 -3.60 -15.62
N ASP A 36 9.63 -4.14 -15.86
CA ASP A 36 10.59 -3.64 -16.85
C ASP A 36 10.60 -4.59 -18.04
N GLY A 37 9.90 -4.22 -19.12
CA GLY A 37 9.86 -5.01 -20.35
C GLY A 37 9.29 -6.43 -20.18
N GLY A 38 8.37 -6.63 -19.24
CA GLY A 38 7.82 -7.96 -18.91
C GLY A 38 8.62 -8.74 -17.87
N VAL A 39 9.68 -8.16 -17.32
CA VAL A 39 10.52 -8.75 -16.28
C VAL A 39 10.25 -8.08 -14.93
N LEU A 40 10.10 -8.88 -13.87
CA LEU A 40 9.96 -8.38 -12.51
C LEU A 40 11.32 -7.92 -11.98
N THR A 41 11.53 -6.61 -11.93
CA THR A 41 12.79 -5.99 -11.52
C THR A 41 12.65 -5.33 -10.16
N VAL A 42 13.68 -5.45 -9.31
CA VAL A 42 13.71 -4.80 -7.99
C VAL A 42 13.98 -3.31 -8.13
N VAL A 43 13.27 -2.49 -7.36
CA VAL A 43 13.50 -1.05 -7.28
C VAL A 43 14.43 -0.76 -6.12
N GLY A 44 15.63 -0.28 -6.44
CA GLY A 44 16.69 -0.05 -5.45
C GLY A 44 17.37 -1.35 -5.03
N THR A 45 17.48 -1.58 -3.73
CA THR A 45 18.13 -2.78 -3.17
C THR A 45 17.10 -3.59 -2.38
N GLU A 46 17.04 -4.90 -2.64
CA GLU A 46 16.11 -5.80 -1.95
C GLU A 46 16.40 -5.84 -0.44
N LYS A 47 15.35 -5.83 0.40
CA LYS A 47 15.45 -5.78 1.87
C LYS A 47 16.10 -4.51 2.41
N GLN A 48 15.88 -3.40 1.73
CA GLN A 48 16.31 -2.07 2.16
C GLN A 48 15.19 -1.09 1.84
N PHE A 49 14.91 -0.12 2.71
CA PHE A 49 13.93 0.91 2.38
C PHE A 49 14.34 1.62 1.10
N SER A 50 13.42 1.69 0.13
CA SER A 50 13.65 2.44 -1.10
C SER A 50 13.85 3.92 -0.78
N THR A 51 14.63 4.60 -1.62
CA THR A 51 14.76 6.06 -1.60
C THR A 51 13.86 6.69 -2.66
N ALA A 52 13.56 7.98 -2.51
CA ALA A 52 12.81 8.72 -3.51
C ALA A 52 13.48 8.65 -4.89
N ALA A 53 14.82 8.77 -4.96
CA ALA A 53 15.57 8.69 -6.21
C ALA A 53 15.48 7.31 -6.90
N GLN A 54 15.43 6.22 -6.12
CA GLN A 54 15.25 4.87 -6.66
C GLN A 54 13.83 4.67 -7.21
N LEU A 55 12.81 5.16 -6.51
CA LEU A 55 11.42 5.10 -6.97
C LEU A 55 11.24 5.94 -8.25
N ASP A 56 11.81 7.14 -8.27
CA ASP A 56 11.80 8.04 -9.43
C ASP A 56 12.46 7.39 -10.67
N THR A 57 13.62 6.75 -10.47
CA THR A 57 14.27 5.98 -11.53
C THR A 57 13.37 4.85 -12.05
N ALA A 58 12.67 4.14 -11.17
CA ALA A 58 11.80 3.03 -11.57
C ALA A 58 10.60 3.48 -12.41
N VAL A 59 10.02 4.66 -12.13
CA VAL A 59 8.96 5.24 -12.97
C VAL A 59 9.45 5.46 -14.39
N GLY A 60 10.69 5.90 -14.57
CA GLY A 60 11.28 6.10 -15.89
C GLY A 60 11.55 4.81 -16.69
N VAL A 61 11.44 3.63 -16.07
CA VAL A 61 11.73 2.32 -16.68
C VAL A 61 10.45 1.48 -16.90
N THR A 62 9.34 1.82 -16.24
CA THR A 62 8.07 1.10 -16.39
C THR A 62 7.37 1.46 -17.71
N ASP A 63 7.64 0.70 -18.77
CA ASP A 63 6.93 0.83 -20.07
C ASP A 63 5.98 -0.36 -20.32
N THR A 64 5.62 -1.12 -19.28
CA THR A 64 4.84 -2.36 -19.46
C THR A 64 3.71 -2.51 -18.45
N GLY A 65 2.57 -2.92 -18.99
CA GLY A 65 1.29 -3.11 -18.30
C GLY A 65 1.27 -4.18 -17.22
N PHE A 66 0.20 -4.18 -16.43
CA PHE A 66 -0.09 -5.22 -15.44
C PHE A 66 -0.66 -6.48 -16.12
N THR A 67 0.17 -7.50 -16.29
CA THR A 67 -0.11 -8.74 -17.06
C THR A 67 -0.18 -10.01 -16.21
N VAL A 68 -0.69 -11.12 -16.76
CA VAL A 68 -0.68 -12.43 -16.08
C VAL A 68 0.75 -12.94 -15.87
N SER A 69 1.65 -12.69 -16.82
CA SER A 69 3.06 -13.09 -16.74
C SER A 69 3.79 -12.42 -15.56
N ILE A 70 3.54 -11.12 -15.34
CA ILE A 70 4.16 -10.42 -14.20
C ILE A 70 3.59 -10.93 -12.87
N ILE A 71 2.29 -11.26 -12.80
CA ILE A 71 1.66 -11.86 -11.61
C ILE A 71 2.28 -13.23 -11.27
N ARG A 72 2.57 -14.07 -12.28
CA ARG A 72 3.28 -15.35 -12.07
C ARG A 72 4.67 -15.15 -11.49
N SER A 73 5.41 -14.18 -12.03
CA SER A 73 6.73 -13.80 -11.50
C SER A 73 6.64 -13.26 -10.07
N LEU A 74 5.58 -12.50 -9.77
CA LEU A 74 5.29 -11.96 -8.45
C LEU A 74 4.99 -13.06 -7.43
N ALA A 75 4.27 -14.12 -7.81
CA ALA A 75 4.00 -15.27 -6.95
C ALA A 75 5.30 -15.96 -6.51
N VAL A 76 6.23 -16.17 -7.45
CA VAL A 76 7.56 -16.74 -7.15
C VAL A 76 8.32 -15.82 -6.19
N LYS A 77 8.25 -14.50 -6.41
CA LYS A 77 8.92 -13.53 -5.54
C LYS A 77 8.33 -13.51 -4.12
N CYS A 78 7.01 -13.61 -3.97
CA CYS A 78 6.37 -13.73 -2.66
C CYS A 78 6.88 -14.95 -1.88
N LEU A 79 7.10 -16.08 -2.54
CA LEU A 79 7.70 -17.27 -1.93
C LEU A 79 9.17 -17.05 -1.53
N GLN A 80 9.95 -16.35 -2.37
CA GLN A 80 11.35 -16.02 -2.05
C GLN A 80 11.48 -15.10 -0.83
N LEU A 81 10.58 -14.12 -0.72
CA LEU A 81 10.49 -13.20 0.41
C LEU A 81 9.80 -13.81 1.63
N LYS A 82 9.28 -15.04 1.53
CA LYS A 82 8.52 -15.71 2.60
C LYS A 82 7.31 -14.92 3.07
N ILE A 83 6.62 -14.24 2.14
CA ILE A 83 5.38 -13.53 2.46
C ILE A 83 4.30 -14.57 2.78
N ASP A 84 3.88 -14.60 4.04
CA ASP A 84 2.89 -15.58 4.51
C ASP A 84 1.52 -15.32 3.90
N LYS A 85 0.86 -16.38 3.40
CA LYS A 85 -0.51 -16.30 2.89
C LYS A 85 -1.49 -16.05 4.04
N ILE A 86 -2.56 -15.33 3.75
CA ILE A 86 -3.69 -15.16 4.66
C ILE A 86 -4.44 -16.49 4.71
N GLU A 87 -4.65 -17.01 5.91
CA GLU A 87 -5.42 -18.23 6.15
C GLU A 87 -6.89 -17.88 6.40
N GLY A 88 -7.74 -18.25 5.44
CA GLY A 88 -9.18 -18.13 5.56
C GLY A 88 -9.78 -19.19 6.47
N LYS A 89 -11.03 -18.99 6.88
CA LYS A 89 -11.76 -19.83 7.84
C LYS A 89 -11.80 -21.34 7.54
N ASN A 90 -11.66 -21.75 6.27
CA ASN A 90 -11.68 -23.15 5.84
C ASN A 90 -10.29 -23.70 5.48
N GLY A 91 -9.21 -23.03 5.91
CA GLY A 91 -7.83 -23.40 5.56
C GLY A 91 -7.42 -22.99 4.15
N TYR A 92 -8.27 -22.23 3.43
CA TYR A 92 -7.93 -21.65 2.14
C TYR A 92 -6.86 -20.58 2.31
N LYS A 93 -5.75 -20.69 1.57
CA LYS A 93 -4.60 -19.78 1.70
C LYS A 93 -4.40 -18.98 0.43
N PHE A 94 -4.43 -17.67 0.56
CA PHE A 94 -4.25 -16.74 -0.56
C PHE A 94 -3.43 -15.53 -0.12
N TRP A 95 -2.80 -14.87 -1.08
CA TRP A 95 -2.32 -13.50 -0.90
C TRP A 95 -3.39 -12.53 -1.37
N VAL A 96 -3.42 -11.32 -0.83
CA VAL A 96 -4.27 -10.27 -1.38
C VAL A 96 -3.43 -9.38 -2.28
N LEU A 97 -3.97 -9.08 -3.46
CA LEU A 97 -3.40 -8.16 -4.41
C LEU A 97 -4.41 -7.05 -4.69
N LEU A 98 -4.10 -5.86 -4.19
CA LEU A 98 -4.89 -4.65 -4.41
C LEU A 98 -4.34 -3.92 -5.63
N VAL A 99 -5.20 -3.61 -6.60
CA VAL A 99 -4.82 -3.02 -7.88
C VAL A 99 -5.72 -1.82 -8.21
N HIS A 100 -5.18 -0.89 -9.00
CA HIS A 100 -6.00 0.20 -9.53
C HIS A 100 -6.96 -0.33 -10.61
N PRO A 101 -8.16 0.24 -10.78
CA PRO A 101 -9.08 -0.16 -11.84
C PRO A 101 -8.47 -0.13 -13.26
N ASN A 102 -7.55 0.81 -13.53
CA ASN A 102 -6.84 0.87 -14.82
C ASN A 102 -5.88 -0.30 -15.02
N GLN A 103 -5.08 -0.66 -14.00
CA GLN A 103 -4.25 -1.88 -14.05
C GLN A 103 -5.10 -3.14 -14.28
N LEU A 104 -6.28 -3.20 -13.66
CA LEU A 104 -7.21 -4.32 -13.85
C LEU A 104 -7.76 -4.36 -15.29
N LYS A 105 -8.00 -3.21 -15.92
CA LYS A 105 -8.38 -3.14 -17.34
C LYS A 105 -7.28 -3.70 -18.23
N THR A 106 -6.02 -3.32 -17.99
CA THR A 106 -4.86 -3.89 -18.70
C THR A 106 -4.79 -5.41 -18.53
N LEU A 107 -4.98 -5.91 -17.31
CA LEU A 107 -4.98 -7.34 -17.02
C LEU A 107 -6.11 -8.09 -17.74
N LYS A 108 -7.32 -7.53 -17.79
CA LYS A 108 -8.46 -8.16 -18.49
C LYS A 108 -8.27 -8.23 -20.00
N ASN A 109 -7.45 -7.35 -20.57
CA ASN A 109 -7.11 -7.35 -21.98
C ASN A 109 -5.94 -8.30 -22.32
N ASP A 110 -5.29 -8.89 -21.31
CA ASP A 110 -4.24 -9.90 -21.49
C ASP A 110 -4.83 -11.20 -22.07
N SER A 111 -4.21 -11.76 -23.11
CA SER A 111 -4.69 -12.98 -23.76
C SER A 111 -4.70 -14.21 -22.84
N ASP A 112 -3.85 -14.23 -21.81
CA ASP A 112 -3.77 -15.33 -20.85
C ASP A 112 -4.81 -15.21 -19.72
N TYR A 113 -5.51 -14.08 -19.60
CA TYR A 113 -6.40 -13.78 -18.48
C TYR A 113 -7.54 -14.78 -18.32
N GLU A 114 -8.24 -15.10 -19.41
CA GLU A 114 -9.37 -16.03 -19.37
C GLU A 114 -8.92 -17.43 -18.96
N ALA A 115 -7.81 -17.91 -19.53
CA ALA A 115 -7.24 -19.20 -19.21
C ALA A 115 -6.80 -19.27 -17.74
N ALA A 116 -6.12 -18.23 -17.25
CA ALA A 116 -5.68 -18.15 -15.86
C ALA A 116 -6.86 -18.13 -14.88
N THR A 117 -7.88 -17.31 -15.17
CA THR A 117 -9.07 -17.18 -14.32
C THR A 117 -9.88 -18.48 -14.27
N ASN A 118 -10.03 -19.16 -15.41
CA ASN A 118 -10.73 -20.44 -15.48
C ASN A 118 -9.96 -21.56 -14.77
N SER A 119 -8.64 -21.57 -14.86
CA SER A 119 -7.80 -22.55 -14.14
C SER A 119 -7.85 -22.38 -12.61
N ALA A 120 -8.09 -21.16 -12.13
CA ALA A 120 -8.25 -20.83 -10.72
C ALA A 120 -9.68 -21.04 -10.20
N PHE A 121 -10.62 -21.48 -11.03
CA PHE A 121 -12.01 -21.63 -10.65
C PHE A 121 -12.23 -22.89 -9.81
N ASN A 122 -12.09 -22.75 -8.49
CA ASN A 122 -12.63 -23.71 -7.54
C ASN A 122 -14.05 -23.25 -7.15
N SER A 123 -15.02 -24.17 -7.21
CA SER A 123 -16.44 -23.97 -6.89
C SER A 123 -16.72 -23.38 -5.50
N LEU A 124 -15.69 -23.23 -4.66
CA LEU A 124 -15.73 -22.73 -3.29
C LEU A 124 -15.56 -21.20 -3.18
N LYS A 125 -15.25 -20.47 -4.27
CA LYS A 125 -15.07 -19.01 -4.24
C LYS A 125 -16.29 -18.26 -3.68
N GLY A 126 -17.50 -18.67 -4.09
CA GLY A 126 -18.75 -18.04 -3.64
C GLY A 126 -19.11 -18.33 -2.18
N GLU A 127 -18.47 -19.32 -1.56
CA GLU A 127 -18.73 -19.74 -0.18
C GLU A 127 -17.83 -19.03 0.84
N HIS A 128 -16.80 -18.31 0.36
CA HIS A 128 -15.85 -17.60 1.21
C HIS A 128 -16.25 -16.11 1.37
N PRO A 129 -16.82 -15.70 2.52
CA PRO A 129 -17.23 -14.31 2.73
C PRO A 129 -16.06 -13.32 2.67
N MET A 130 -14.82 -13.78 2.89
CA MET A 130 -13.60 -12.96 2.80
C MET A 130 -13.13 -12.71 1.36
N LEU A 131 -13.61 -13.50 0.39
CA LEU A 131 -13.36 -13.31 -1.04
C LEU A 131 -14.54 -12.63 -1.74
N ASN A 132 -15.60 -12.31 -0.99
CA ASN A 132 -16.75 -11.58 -1.50
C ASN A 132 -16.31 -10.15 -1.86
N GLY A 133 -16.20 -9.86 -3.16
CA GLY A 133 -15.64 -8.61 -3.68
C GLY A 133 -14.30 -8.75 -4.41
N ALA A 134 -13.66 -9.93 -4.39
CA ALA A 134 -12.52 -10.21 -5.25
C ALA A 134 -12.99 -10.30 -6.72
N VAL A 135 -12.28 -9.62 -7.63
CA VAL A 135 -12.64 -9.58 -9.05
C VAL A 135 -12.24 -10.89 -9.73
N CYS A 136 -11.05 -11.39 -9.43
CA CYS A 136 -10.55 -12.65 -9.94
C CYS A 136 -9.51 -13.25 -8.98
N GLU A 137 -9.09 -14.47 -9.28
CA GLU A 137 -7.97 -15.09 -8.59
C GLU A 137 -7.02 -15.68 -9.62
N ILE A 138 -5.73 -15.41 -9.44
CA ILE A 138 -4.67 -15.83 -10.36
C ILE A 138 -3.47 -16.21 -9.50
N GLU A 139 -2.91 -17.42 -9.69
CA GLU A 139 -1.66 -17.87 -9.03
C GLU A 139 -1.68 -17.76 -7.49
N GLY A 140 -2.86 -17.90 -6.87
CA GLY A 140 -3.06 -17.79 -5.42
C GLY A 140 -3.19 -16.37 -4.87
N PHE A 141 -3.32 -15.36 -5.75
CA PHE A 141 -3.69 -14.00 -5.39
C PHE A 141 -5.20 -13.77 -5.54
N ALA A 142 -5.87 -13.38 -4.46
CA ALA A 142 -7.19 -12.78 -4.53
C ALA A 142 -7.04 -11.30 -4.93
N ILE A 143 -7.54 -10.93 -6.11
CA ILE A 143 -7.36 -9.60 -6.68
C ILE A 143 -8.56 -8.71 -6.34
N PHE A 144 -8.31 -7.56 -5.73
CA PHE A 144 -9.30 -6.54 -5.40
C PHE A 144 -8.96 -5.23 -6.11
N SER A 145 -9.97 -4.48 -6.53
CA SER A 145 -9.78 -3.17 -7.15
C SER A 145 -10.16 -2.04 -6.23
N ASP A 146 -9.29 -1.05 -6.06
CA ASP A 146 -9.56 0.16 -5.28
C ASP A 146 -8.90 1.38 -5.93
N ILE A 147 -9.69 2.44 -6.14
CA ILE A 147 -9.24 3.72 -6.73
C ILE A 147 -8.57 4.63 -5.70
N VAL A 148 -8.89 4.49 -4.42
CA VAL A 148 -8.36 5.30 -3.32
C VAL A 148 -7.14 4.64 -2.68
N GLY A 149 -7.11 3.31 -2.65
CA GLY A 149 -6.02 2.56 -2.04
C GLY A 149 -4.72 2.54 -2.84
N ILE A 150 -4.82 2.56 -4.17
CA ILE A 150 -3.66 2.44 -5.07
C ILE A 150 -3.24 3.81 -5.60
N ARG A 151 -1.93 4.06 -5.55
CA ARG A 151 -1.32 5.34 -5.91
C ARG A 151 -0.17 5.18 -6.88
N GLY A 152 0.10 6.23 -7.65
CA GLY A 152 1.32 6.37 -8.44
C GLY A 152 2.42 7.07 -7.66
N TRP A 153 3.63 7.02 -8.22
CA TRP A 153 4.74 7.85 -7.75
C TRP A 153 4.76 9.14 -8.58
N ASP A 154 4.61 10.27 -7.90
CA ASP A 154 4.39 11.60 -8.51
C ASP A 154 5.71 12.22 -9.04
N ASP A 155 6.66 12.60 -8.17
CA ASP A 155 7.97 13.14 -8.60
C ASP A 155 9.06 13.13 -7.49
N ALA A 156 10.23 13.71 -7.77
CA ALA A 156 11.41 13.79 -6.90
C ALA A 156 11.20 14.56 -5.57
N THR A 157 10.12 15.33 -5.41
CA THR A 157 9.71 15.93 -4.12
C THR A 157 8.88 14.97 -3.25
N GLY A 158 8.40 13.87 -3.86
CA GLY A 158 8.47 12.50 -3.34
C GLY A 158 7.47 12.13 -2.28
N ARG A 159 6.21 11.81 -2.66
CA ARG A 159 5.18 11.14 -1.81
C ARG A 159 4.14 10.43 -2.67
N PHE A 160 3.66 9.27 -2.22
CA PHE A 160 2.51 8.58 -2.81
C PHE A 160 1.17 9.31 -2.59
N PHE A 161 1.13 10.28 -1.67
CA PHE A 161 -0.09 10.96 -1.22
C PHE A 161 0.02 12.49 -1.27
N GLY A 162 0.96 13.05 -2.04
CA GLY A 162 1.24 14.48 -2.03
C GLY A 162 1.69 15.01 -0.64
N ASP A 163 2.02 16.29 -0.58
CA ASP A 163 2.23 17.05 0.68
C ASP A 163 1.14 18.12 0.87
N ASP A 164 0.04 18.06 0.12
CA ASP A 164 -0.94 19.15 0.13
C ASP A 164 -1.96 18.98 1.27
N ASP A 165 -1.52 19.37 2.46
CA ASP A 165 -2.33 19.51 3.67
C ASP A 165 -3.43 20.59 3.52
N ALA A 166 -3.48 21.35 2.41
CA ALA A 166 -4.49 22.40 2.23
C ALA A 166 -5.90 21.87 1.88
N ASN A 167 -6.00 20.75 1.15
CA ASN A 167 -7.27 20.11 0.81
C ASN A 167 -7.12 18.58 0.72
N PRO A 168 -7.04 17.88 1.86
CA PRO A 168 -6.91 16.43 1.88
C PRO A 168 -8.10 15.75 1.19
N ILE A 169 -9.32 16.31 1.25
CA ILE A 169 -10.50 15.71 0.62
C ILE A 169 -10.48 15.79 -0.91
N ASP A 170 -10.05 16.92 -1.50
CA ASP A 170 -10.05 17.09 -2.96
C ASP A 170 -8.90 16.33 -3.64
N SER A 171 -7.79 16.11 -2.93
CA SER A 171 -6.66 15.29 -3.40
C SER A 171 -6.77 13.81 -2.99
N MET A 172 -7.75 13.44 -2.16
CA MET A 172 -7.94 12.08 -1.68
C MET A 172 -8.48 11.12 -2.73
N PHE A 173 -9.18 11.62 -3.75
CA PHE A 173 -9.84 10.76 -4.74
C PHE A 173 -9.12 10.70 -6.08
N GLU A 174 -8.43 11.75 -6.49
CA GLU A 174 -7.64 11.75 -7.74
C GLU A 174 -6.33 12.52 -7.54
N PRO A 175 -5.16 11.94 -7.89
CA PRO A 175 -3.92 12.69 -7.89
C PRO A 175 -4.02 13.82 -8.91
N THR A 176 -3.52 15.01 -8.54
CA THR A 176 -3.59 16.23 -9.35
C THR A 176 -2.76 16.11 -10.65
N ALA A 177 -1.83 15.16 -10.68
CA ALA A 177 -1.16 14.65 -11.87
C ALA A 177 -1.32 13.12 -11.88
N ILE A 178 -2.12 12.59 -12.81
CA ILE A 178 -2.09 11.15 -13.07
C ILE A 178 -0.78 10.89 -13.81
N THR A 179 0.24 10.48 -13.09
CA THR A 179 1.32 9.70 -13.68
C THR A 179 0.73 8.32 -13.96
N ASP A 180 0.85 7.82 -15.19
CA ASP A 180 0.27 6.52 -15.61
C ASP A 180 0.96 5.32 -14.92
N ASN A 181 1.77 5.55 -13.89
CA ASN A 181 2.36 4.52 -13.04
C ASN A 181 1.43 4.20 -11.86
N TYR A 182 1.04 2.94 -11.72
CA TYR A 182 0.24 2.47 -10.60
C TYR A 182 1.04 1.49 -9.75
N CYS A 183 1.01 1.70 -8.43
CA CYS A 183 1.75 0.88 -7.48
C CYS A 183 0.82 -0.09 -6.77
N ALA A 184 0.56 -1.23 -7.39
CA ALA A 184 -0.25 -2.31 -6.83
C ALA A 184 0.39 -2.83 -5.53
N LEU A 185 -0.45 -3.24 -4.57
CA LEU A 185 -0.01 -3.71 -3.26
C LEU A 185 -0.31 -5.19 -3.11
N VAL A 186 0.72 -5.97 -2.79
CA VAL A 186 0.56 -7.34 -2.28
C VAL A 186 0.69 -7.32 -0.77
N PHE A 187 -0.23 -7.97 -0.08
CA PHE A 187 -0.09 -8.21 1.35
C PHE A 187 -0.51 -9.62 1.74
N GLY A 188 0.29 -10.15 2.65
CA GLY A 188 0.10 -11.42 3.31
C GLY A 188 -0.49 -11.26 4.71
N ASN A 189 -0.34 -12.30 5.50
CA ASN A 189 -0.76 -12.27 6.90
C ASN A 189 0.06 -11.25 7.69
N GLN A 190 -0.57 -10.54 8.62
CA GLN A 190 0.08 -9.60 9.54
C GLN A 190 0.85 -8.44 8.88
N ALA A 191 0.47 -8.02 7.67
CA ALA A 191 1.17 -6.96 6.95
C ALA A 191 1.13 -5.57 7.63
N ILE A 192 0.07 -5.30 8.40
CA ILE A 192 -0.12 -4.04 9.13
C ILE A 192 -0.38 -4.33 10.60
N GLY A 193 0.38 -3.67 11.48
CA GLY A 193 0.03 -3.45 12.86
C GLY A 193 -0.96 -2.29 12.98
N TYR A 194 -2.13 -2.55 13.54
CA TYR A 194 -3.18 -1.56 13.74
C TYR A 194 -3.51 -1.44 15.23
N GLY A 195 -3.42 -0.23 15.77
CA GLY A 195 -3.76 0.08 17.15
C GLY A 195 -4.87 1.13 17.19
N VAL A 196 -5.91 0.87 17.98
CA VAL A 196 -6.99 1.82 18.26
C VAL A 196 -6.89 2.21 19.72
N VAL A 197 -6.70 3.51 19.97
CA VAL A 197 -6.69 4.07 21.32
C VAL A 197 -8.11 4.46 21.72
N GLU A 198 -8.83 5.08 20.79
CA GLU A 198 -10.23 5.47 20.96
C GLU A 198 -11.03 5.01 19.76
N SER A 199 -12.02 4.16 20.03
CA SER A 199 -12.98 3.68 19.05
C SER A 199 -13.82 4.84 18.52
N LEU A 200 -14.36 4.68 17.31
CA LEU A 200 -15.19 5.70 16.68
C LEU A 200 -16.38 6.08 17.59
N GLY A 201 -16.36 7.30 18.11
CA GLY A 201 -17.43 7.91 18.89
C GLY A 201 -18.11 9.01 18.08
N PHE A 202 -19.42 9.17 18.30
CA PHE A 202 -20.19 10.27 17.72
C PHE A 202 -20.69 11.18 18.84
N GLY A 203 -20.49 12.49 18.68
CA GLY A 203 -21.08 13.53 19.52
C GLY A 203 -21.98 14.41 18.67
N ASP A 204 -23.14 14.77 19.19
CA ASP A 204 -24.01 15.76 18.58
C ASP A 204 -24.12 17.01 19.44
N GLU A 205 -24.05 18.17 18.78
CA GLU A 205 -24.31 19.47 19.37
C GLU A 205 -25.47 20.12 18.61
N VAL A 206 -26.39 20.72 19.36
CA VAL A 206 -27.54 21.44 18.80
C VAL A 206 -27.36 22.90 19.16
N ASP A 207 -27.10 23.71 18.14
CA ASP A 207 -26.86 25.15 18.28
C ASP A 207 -27.98 25.96 17.60
N ASP A 208 -27.96 27.27 17.83
CA ASP A 208 -28.88 28.27 17.25
C ASP A 208 -30.36 27.86 17.31
N PHE A 209 -30.88 27.66 18.52
CA PHE A 209 -32.29 27.31 18.76
C PHE A 209 -32.78 26.06 18.00
N ALA A 210 -31.89 25.09 17.79
CA ALA A 210 -32.14 23.87 17.03
C ALA A 210 -32.28 24.04 15.51
N ASN A 211 -31.83 25.18 14.96
CA ASN A 211 -31.67 25.35 13.51
C ASN A 211 -30.42 24.64 12.97
N VAL A 212 -29.39 24.46 13.81
CA VAL A 212 -28.14 23.80 13.43
C VAL A 212 -27.93 22.57 14.32
N LYS A 213 -27.72 21.42 13.67
CA LYS A 213 -27.29 20.19 14.34
C LYS A 213 -25.92 19.81 13.79
N GLU A 214 -24.91 19.90 14.65
CA GLU A 214 -23.56 19.48 14.34
C GLU A 214 -23.36 18.04 14.80
N VAL A 215 -22.70 17.23 13.98
CA VAL A 215 -22.35 15.85 14.30
C VAL A 215 -20.86 15.70 14.10
N ALA A 216 -20.15 15.43 15.18
CA ALA A 216 -18.72 15.15 15.16
C ALA A 216 -18.49 13.65 15.34
N GLY A 217 -17.58 13.08 14.55
CA GLY A 217 -17.06 11.73 14.72
C GLY A 217 -15.58 11.79 15.10
N ILE A 218 -15.17 11.13 16.17
CA ILE A 218 -13.78 11.10 16.63
C ILE A 218 -13.30 9.65 16.71
N MET A 219 -12.10 9.39 16.18
CA MET A 219 -11.41 8.11 16.30
C MET A 219 -9.91 8.36 16.39
N ILE A 220 -9.25 7.73 17.36
CA ILE A 220 -7.79 7.81 17.52
C ILE A 220 -7.20 6.44 17.21
N TYR A 221 -6.44 6.36 16.11
CA TYR A 221 -5.80 5.13 15.66
C TYR A 221 -4.40 5.39 15.08
N GLY A 222 -3.58 4.33 15.11
CA GLY A 222 -2.27 4.27 14.48
C GLY A 222 -2.15 3.01 13.62
N ALA A 223 -1.56 3.14 12.43
CA ALA A 223 -1.26 2.03 11.55
C ALA A 223 0.22 2.06 11.16
N ASN A 224 0.87 0.90 11.20
CA ASN A 224 2.29 0.75 10.91
C ASN A 224 2.52 -0.56 10.15
N ARG A 225 3.38 -0.54 9.14
CA ARG A 225 3.78 -1.75 8.40
C ARG A 225 4.69 -2.63 9.26
N ALA A 226 4.54 -3.95 9.12
CA ALA A 226 5.35 -4.93 9.83
C ALA A 226 6.78 -5.00 9.28
N ASP A 227 7.58 -4.00 9.61
CA ASP A 227 8.98 -3.86 9.20
C ASP A 227 9.91 -4.32 10.34
N PHE A 228 10.85 -5.21 10.01
CA PHE A 228 11.85 -5.73 10.94
C PHE A 228 13.22 -5.12 10.64
N VAL A 229 13.75 -4.40 11.62
CA VAL A 229 15.08 -3.77 11.56
C VAL A 229 15.91 -4.17 12.77
N THR A 230 17.22 -3.95 12.69
CA THR A 230 18.11 -4.19 13.83
C THR A 230 17.77 -3.26 14.99
N GLU A 231 17.89 -3.74 16.23
CA GLU A 231 17.55 -2.98 17.45
C GLU A 231 18.25 -1.61 17.54
N ALA A 232 19.50 -1.51 17.06
CA ALA A 232 20.24 -0.25 17.03
C ALA A 232 19.55 0.87 16.22
N LEU A 233 18.75 0.51 15.21
CA LEU A 233 17.99 1.45 14.38
C LEU A 233 16.59 1.75 14.92
N ALA A 234 16.11 0.91 15.85
CA ALA A 234 14.81 1.03 16.48
C ALA A 234 14.81 2.00 17.69
N ILE A 235 15.94 2.61 18.01
CA ILE A 235 16.09 3.51 19.15
C ILE A 235 15.48 4.89 18.83
N GLU A 236 14.79 5.50 19.82
CA GLU A 236 14.27 6.87 19.75
C GLU A 236 15.38 7.94 19.91
N THR A 237 16.45 7.85 19.13
CA THR A 237 17.55 8.84 19.07
C THR A 237 17.52 9.60 17.76
N SER A 238 18.06 10.83 17.71
CA SER A 238 18.12 11.62 16.47
C SER A 238 18.71 10.81 15.31
N GLY A 239 17.99 10.75 14.19
CA GLY A 239 18.34 9.92 13.02
C GLY A 239 17.86 8.46 13.08
N GLY A 240 17.28 8.02 14.21
CA GLY A 240 16.62 6.73 14.37
C GLY A 240 15.22 6.71 13.74
N MET A 241 14.74 5.51 13.39
CA MET A 241 13.52 5.37 12.59
C MET A 241 12.23 5.71 13.35
N PHE A 242 12.25 5.58 14.67
CA PHE A 242 11.14 5.93 15.56
C PHE A 242 11.37 7.26 16.29
N TYR A 243 12.38 8.03 15.86
CA TYR A 243 12.63 9.35 16.42
C TYR A 243 11.45 10.28 16.12
N LYS A 244 10.92 10.89 17.19
CA LYS A 244 9.79 11.82 17.13
C LYS A 244 10.34 13.22 16.86
N ASN A 245 10.07 13.77 15.68
CA ASN A 245 10.46 15.11 15.30
C ASN A 245 9.25 15.87 14.75
N THR A 246 9.00 17.08 15.25
CA THR A 246 7.86 17.92 14.84
C THR A 246 7.85 18.26 13.36
N THR A 247 8.99 18.20 12.66
CA THR A 247 9.06 18.49 11.22
C THR A 247 8.90 17.28 10.32
N GLY A 248 8.83 16.07 10.87
CA GLY A 248 8.85 14.81 10.10
C GLY A 248 10.14 14.60 9.28
N GLY A 249 10.17 13.52 8.49
CA GLY A 249 11.28 13.20 7.59
C GLY A 249 11.08 11.87 6.85
N VAL A 250 12.07 11.44 6.05
CA VAL A 250 12.11 10.12 5.40
C VAL A 250 13.40 9.42 5.82
N VAL A 251 13.30 8.15 6.22
CA VAL A 251 14.45 7.32 6.59
C VAL A 251 15.31 7.07 5.34
N ALA A 252 16.63 7.16 5.50
CA ALA A 252 17.57 6.83 4.44
C ALA A 252 17.51 5.33 4.08
N ASP A 253 18.28 4.95 3.07
CA ASP A 253 18.41 3.57 2.59
C ASP A 253 18.93 2.65 3.71
N THR A 254 18.01 2.06 4.46
CA THR A 254 18.33 1.29 5.67
C THR A 254 17.85 -0.14 5.52
N ALA A 255 18.68 -1.10 5.89
CA ALA A 255 18.35 -2.51 5.81
C ALA A 255 17.10 -2.84 6.64
N CYS A 256 16.13 -3.50 6.01
CA CYS A 256 14.85 -3.85 6.59
C CYS A 256 14.34 -5.15 5.98
N ILE A 257 13.92 -6.07 6.84
CA ILE A 257 13.21 -7.28 6.43
C ILE A 257 11.72 -7.00 6.52
N ASN A 258 11.00 -7.23 5.42
CA ASN A 258 9.56 -7.25 5.40
C ASN A 258 9.13 -8.54 4.73
N ASP A 259 8.56 -9.46 5.52
CA ASP A 259 8.11 -10.77 5.05
C ASP A 259 6.58 -10.80 5.00
N SER A 260 5.94 -9.65 4.74
CA SER A 260 4.50 -9.48 4.93
C SER A 260 3.80 -8.71 3.80
N SER A 261 4.53 -7.90 3.04
CA SER A 261 4.00 -7.16 1.89
C SER A 261 5.07 -6.87 0.83
N LEU A 262 4.62 -6.51 -0.37
CA LEU A 262 5.44 -5.92 -1.42
C LEU A 262 4.59 -4.96 -2.26
N MET A 263 5.26 -4.13 -3.05
CA MET A 263 4.64 -3.20 -3.99
C MET A 263 5.13 -3.50 -5.41
N LEU A 264 4.21 -3.44 -6.39
CA LEU A 264 4.50 -3.60 -7.80
C LEU A 264 4.09 -2.36 -8.58
N MET A 265 5.07 -1.69 -9.18
CA MET A 265 4.89 -0.54 -10.06
C MET A 265 4.69 -1.04 -11.50
N THR A 266 3.59 -0.64 -12.13
CA THR A 266 3.33 -0.89 -13.56
C THR A 266 2.79 0.36 -14.21
N TYR A 267 2.99 0.49 -15.51
CA TYR A 267 2.37 1.57 -16.28
C TYR A 267 1.00 1.13 -16.81
N ASP A 268 0.06 2.06 -16.98
CA ASP A 268 -1.08 1.85 -17.89
C ASP A 268 -0.64 2.25 -19.30
N ALA A 269 -0.87 1.34 -20.25
CA ALA A 269 -0.46 1.50 -21.65
C ALA A 269 -1.67 1.81 -22.54
#